data_AF-A0A7Y2IVU4-F1
#
_entry.id   AF-A0A7Y2IVU4-F1
#
_cell.length_a   1.000
_cell.length_b   1.000
_cell.length_c   1.000
_cell.angle_alpha   90.00
_cell.angle_beta   90.00
_cell.angle_gamma   90.00
#
_symmetry.space_group_name_H-M   'P 1'
#
loop_
_entity.id
_entity.type
_entity.pdbx_description
1 polymer ?
#
loop_
_entity_poly.entity_id
_entity_poly.type
_entity_poly.pdbx_seq_one_letter_code
_entity_poly.pdbx_strand_id
1 'polypeptide(L)'
;MFDGIVDEIYVLSLPDAAERRARLPGHLAEFGITDFTIHDAFGPDAPEVRRLYDEGKVKRFPPCFRCGKLRCADESCNNTLIPAQVANFASFIALWTRIAATPQVALIIEDDINFHPWAKKGLAHLRKKIASGAVMLEPEVPRLIRLTWPLDRGHRRRFFPRLTDRVRMSNPCHILTSAYARALLDRLESIDTTSDIFAHERAPRPGEALTMVPPIAAELSFASGEVDSTIHPKTEYLAHLKRENRIEEHDRHAERLRTHISHIYHRPLMITGHPRTGTGFAGELSKQLGLDVGHEADGSDGIASWMFAVDAEENPWAADPAARTRRALHWNHMVQTVRDPATAVPSIVRENRHAPASYKFRRDFIAKETGINLDDFDSEIEKAVASLTLWNQIIREQSPDFTLRIETDAEAYRQFLANAGYEVSAKTLDTSPKNADKMYKGKRYDKPIIADEEWLGLGDIARGLLVSYCATYGYDLPTVLVKDIAGSA
;
A
#
# COMPACT_ATOMS: atom_id res chain seq x y z
N MET A 1 16.45 -34.48 13.89
CA MET A 1 17.64 -34.57 12.97
C MET A 1 18.79 -33.60 13.27
N PHE A 2 18.54 -32.49 14.00
CA PHE A 2 19.55 -31.46 14.29
C PHE A 2 20.38 -31.74 15.57
N ASP A 3 20.23 -32.91 16.15
CA ASP A 3 20.95 -33.34 17.35
C ASP A 3 22.48 -33.18 17.19
N GLY A 4 23.10 -32.58 18.21
CA GLY A 4 24.51 -32.19 18.24
C GLY A 4 24.93 -31.10 17.23
N ILE A 5 23.98 -30.33 16.68
CA ILE A 5 24.27 -29.17 15.81
C ILE A 5 23.71 -27.87 16.42
N VAL A 6 22.51 -27.92 16.99
CA VAL A 6 21.82 -26.77 17.59
C VAL A 6 21.34 -27.13 18.98
N ASP A 7 21.27 -26.13 19.85
CA ASP A 7 20.79 -26.26 21.23
C ASP A 7 19.28 -26.06 21.30
N GLU A 8 18.76 -25.12 20.51
CA GLU A 8 17.35 -24.71 20.54
C GLU A 8 16.78 -24.58 19.12
N ILE A 9 15.49 -24.88 18.98
CA ILE A 9 14.74 -24.72 17.72
C ILE A 9 13.58 -23.76 17.96
N TYR A 10 13.59 -22.64 17.25
CA TYR A 10 12.53 -21.64 17.30
C TYR A 10 11.71 -21.69 16.01
N VAL A 11 10.39 -21.78 16.17
CA VAL A 11 9.42 -21.63 15.09
C VAL A 11 8.82 -20.24 15.17
N LEU A 12 9.06 -19.40 14.16
CA LEU A 12 8.42 -18.11 14.01
C LEU A 12 7.08 -18.27 13.28
N SER A 13 5.99 -17.88 13.92
CA SER A 13 4.63 -18.03 13.37
C SER A 13 3.71 -16.97 13.91
N LEU A 14 2.77 -16.47 13.11
CA LEU A 14 1.72 -15.57 13.62
C LEU A 14 0.73 -16.35 14.53
N PRO A 15 0.26 -15.76 15.64
CA PRO A 15 -0.73 -16.39 16.53
C PRO A 15 -2.00 -16.89 15.83
N ASP A 16 -2.45 -16.15 14.82
CA ASP A 16 -3.68 -16.41 14.06
C ASP A 16 -3.47 -17.30 12.82
N ALA A 17 -2.23 -17.73 12.54
CA ALA A 17 -1.91 -18.64 11.43
C ALA A 17 -2.26 -20.10 11.74
N ALA A 18 -3.54 -20.36 12.06
CA ALA A 18 -4.01 -21.64 12.57
C ALA A 18 -3.66 -22.84 11.68
N GLU A 19 -3.86 -22.75 10.36
CA GLU A 19 -3.54 -23.83 9.40
C GLU A 19 -2.03 -24.13 9.37
N ARG A 20 -1.20 -23.08 9.38
CA ARG A 20 0.27 -23.20 9.40
C ARG A 20 0.74 -23.85 10.71
N ARG A 21 0.24 -23.37 11.86
CA ARG A 21 0.56 -23.91 13.20
C ARG A 21 0.08 -25.34 13.41
N ALA A 22 -1.05 -25.73 12.81
CA ALA A 22 -1.55 -27.10 12.90
C ALA A 22 -0.73 -28.08 12.05
N ARG A 23 -0.32 -27.67 10.85
CA ARG A 23 0.46 -28.51 9.92
C ARG A 23 1.89 -28.78 10.40
N LEU A 24 2.57 -27.73 10.88
CA LEU A 24 4.01 -27.76 11.08
C LEU A 24 4.51 -28.85 12.05
N PRO A 25 3.89 -29.10 13.22
CA PRO A 25 4.38 -30.12 14.17
C PRO A 25 4.45 -31.52 13.55
N GLY A 26 3.43 -31.91 12.78
CA GLY A 26 3.42 -33.20 12.07
C GLY A 26 4.56 -33.30 11.06
N HIS A 27 4.73 -32.26 10.25
CA HIS A 27 5.83 -32.18 9.28
C HIS A 27 7.21 -32.23 9.94
N LEU A 28 7.41 -31.51 11.05
CA LEU A 28 8.67 -31.55 11.81
C LEU A 28 8.95 -32.95 12.41
N ALA A 29 7.91 -33.64 12.90
CA ALA A 29 8.04 -34.98 13.46
C ALA A 29 8.53 -36.02 12.45
N GLU A 30 8.16 -35.91 11.16
CA GLU A 30 8.67 -36.78 10.07
C GLU A 30 10.21 -36.73 9.94
N PHE A 31 10.81 -35.61 10.35
CA PHE A 31 12.24 -35.37 10.36
C PHE A 31 12.88 -35.59 11.75
N GLY A 32 12.11 -36.12 12.70
CA GLY A 32 12.52 -36.35 14.08
C GLY A 32 12.85 -35.05 14.79
N ILE A 33 12.00 -34.04 14.61
CA ILE A 33 12.02 -32.77 15.34
C ILE A 33 10.70 -32.72 16.12
N THR A 34 10.78 -32.94 17.42
CA THR A 34 9.62 -32.99 18.32
C THR A 34 9.70 -31.96 19.44
N ASP A 35 10.89 -31.40 19.66
CA ASP A 35 11.15 -30.38 20.65
C ASP A 35 11.50 -29.08 19.92
N PHE A 36 10.66 -28.07 20.12
CA PHE A 36 10.82 -26.73 19.56
C PHE A 36 9.93 -25.76 20.34
N THR A 37 10.32 -24.49 20.32
CA THR A 37 9.54 -23.40 20.89
C THR A 37 8.91 -22.56 19.79
N ILE A 38 7.60 -22.31 19.89
CA ILE A 38 6.94 -21.31 19.06
C ILE A 38 7.27 -19.91 19.60
N HIS A 39 7.75 -19.04 18.71
CA HIS A 39 7.87 -17.61 18.93
C HIS A 39 6.72 -16.92 18.18
N ASP A 40 5.85 -16.24 18.92
CA ASP A 40 4.73 -15.50 18.35
C ASP A 40 5.26 -14.30 17.55
N ALA A 41 5.02 -14.32 16.24
CA ALA A 41 5.32 -13.21 15.35
C ALA A 41 4.30 -12.07 15.52
N PHE A 42 4.70 -10.87 15.13
CA PHE A 42 3.86 -9.69 15.12
C PHE A 42 3.07 -9.58 13.82
N GLY A 43 1.80 -9.17 13.94
CA GLY A 43 0.99 -8.72 12.81
C GLY A 43 1.26 -7.27 12.40
N PRO A 44 0.72 -6.80 11.27
CA PRO A 44 0.94 -5.43 10.76
C PRO A 44 0.47 -4.33 11.72
N ASP A 45 -0.55 -4.60 12.54
CA ASP A 45 -1.14 -3.64 13.48
C ASP A 45 -0.52 -3.72 14.90
N ALA A 46 0.53 -4.52 15.09
CA ALA A 46 1.15 -4.68 16.39
C ALA A 46 1.79 -3.37 16.90
N PRO A 47 1.75 -3.08 18.21
CA PRO A 47 2.38 -1.89 18.79
C PRO A 47 3.86 -1.73 18.43
N GLU A 48 4.59 -2.84 18.29
CA GLU A 48 6.00 -2.89 17.91
C GLU A 48 6.23 -2.34 16.50
N VAL A 49 5.33 -2.65 15.56
CA VAL A 49 5.37 -2.14 14.19
C VAL A 49 5.12 -0.65 14.17
N ARG A 50 4.08 -0.20 14.88
CA ARG A 50 3.75 1.22 15.02
C ARG A 50 4.93 2.00 15.61
N ARG A 51 5.55 1.50 16.68
CA ARG A 51 6.72 2.12 17.30
C ARG A 51 7.87 2.31 16.31
N LEU A 52 8.15 1.33 15.46
CA LEU A 52 9.21 1.43 14.44
C LEU A 52 8.91 2.55 13.41
N TYR A 53 7.64 2.74 13.05
CA TYR A 53 7.24 3.85 12.19
C TYR A 53 7.32 5.20 12.92
N ASP A 54 6.88 5.27 14.18
CA ASP A 54 6.83 6.49 15.00
C ASP A 54 8.25 6.99 15.35
N GLU A 55 9.19 6.08 15.57
CA GLU A 55 10.61 6.38 15.83
C GLU A 55 11.40 6.72 14.54
N GLY A 56 10.76 6.70 13.37
CA GLY A 56 11.42 6.96 12.09
C GLY A 56 12.43 5.88 11.69
N LYS A 57 12.33 4.67 12.26
CA LYS A 57 13.24 3.55 11.97
C LYS A 57 12.94 2.89 10.63
N VAL A 58 11.73 3.01 10.10
CA VAL A 58 11.33 2.42 8.81
C VAL A 58 11.54 3.41 7.68
N LYS A 59 12.28 3.00 6.64
CA LYS A 59 12.39 3.75 5.39
C LYS A 59 11.03 3.82 4.71
N ARG A 60 10.52 5.04 4.56
CA ARG A 60 9.26 5.32 3.85
C ARG A 60 9.54 5.67 2.39
N PHE A 61 8.58 5.36 1.52
CA PHE A 61 8.57 5.95 0.19
C PHE A 61 8.09 7.40 0.28
N PRO A 62 8.67 8.34 -0.47
CA PRO A 62 9.84 8.23 -1.35
C PRO A 62 11.20 8.41 -0.63
N PRO A 63 12.32 7.91 -1.18
CA PRO A 63 12.44 7.17 -2.45
C PRO A 63 12.21 5.66 -2.28
N CYS A 64 12.19 4.92 -3.40
CA CYS A 64 12.13 3.47 -3.40
C CYS A 64 13.22 2.84 -2.50
N PHE A 65 12.83 1.95 -1.58
CA PHE A 65 13.80 1.33 -0.68
C PHE A 65 14.79 0.40 -1.39
N ARG A 66 14.41 -0.15 -2.56
CA ARG A 66 15.24 -1.05 -3.38
C ARG A 66 16.22 -0.31 -4.29
N CYS A 67 15.71 0.57 -5.16
CA CYS A 67 16.52 1.22 -6.20
C CYS A 67 16.94 2.66 -5.88
N GLY A 68 16.41 3.25 -4.79
CA GLY A 68 16.72 4.63 -4.40
C GLY A 68 16.13 5.71 -5.31
N LYS A 69 15.32 5.35 -6.31
CA LYS A 69 14.70 6.30 -7.25
C LYS A 69 13.29 6.69 -6.79
N LEU A 70 12.84 7.88 -7.20
CA LEU A 70 11.45 8.33 -7.06
C LEU A 70 10.51 7.56 -7.98
N ARG A 71 10.99 7.18 -9.16
CA ARG A 71 10.25 6.37 -10.14
C ARG A 71 11.05 5.11 -10.45
N CYS A 72 10.45 3.95 -10.20
CA CYS A 72 11.04 2.69 -10.57
C CYS A 72 10.93 2.48 -12.09
N ALA A 73 11.91 1.82 -12.69
CA ALA A 73 11.81 1.41 -14.10
C ALA A 73 10.92 0.18 -14.31
N ASP A 74 10.60 -0.52 -13.21
CA ASP A 74 9.80 -1.73 -13.16
C ASP A 74 8.60 -1.48 -12.24
N GLU A 75 7.40 -1.57 -12.81
CA GLU A 75 6.12 -1.36 -12.09
C GLU A 75 5.82 -2.51 -11.12
N SER A 76 6.46 -3.68 -11.30
CA SER A 76 6.39 -4.79 -10.34
C SER A 76 7.34 -4.62 -9.15
N CYS A 77 8.16 -3.55 -9.15
CA CYS A 77 9.08 -3.28 -8.06
C CYS A 77 8.32 -3.07 -6.76
N ASN A 78 8.53 -3.94 -5.77
CA ASN A 78 8.10 -3.65 -4.41
C ASN A 78 8.93 -2.48 -3.86
N ASN A 79 8.42 -1.26 -4.00
CA ASN A 79 9.17 -0.03 -3.80
C ASN A 79 8.94 0.65 -2.43
N THR A 80 8.05 0.08 -1.63
CA THR A 80 7.72 0.56 -0.28
C THR A 80 7.77 -0.59 0.72
N LEU A 81 8.17 -0.32 1.95
CA LEU A 81 8.07 -1.30 3.04
C LEU A 81 6.65 -1.26 3.60
N ILE A 82 5.85 -2.27 3.25
CA ILE A 82 4.48 -2.38 3.76
C ILE A 82 4.49 -2.84 5.23
N PRO A 83 3.43 -2.53 6.01
CA PRO A 83 3.36 -2.89 7.43
C PRO A 83 3.64 -4.38 7.71
N ALA A 84 3.17 -5.29 6.87
CA ALA A 84 3.42 -6.73 7.04
C ALA A 84 4.91 -7.11 6.90
N GLN A 85 5.68 -6.40 6.06
CA GLN A 85 7.13 -6.61 5.95
C GLN A 85 7.86 -6.08 7.19
N VAL A 86 7.44 -4.93 7.71
CA VAL A 86 7.97 -4.38 8.95
C VAL A 86 7.62 -5.28 10.13
N ALA A 87 6.42 -5.86 10.16
CA ALA A 87 5.99 -6.82 11.17
C ALA A 87 6.83 -8.09 11.18
N ASN A 88 7.12 -8.65 10.00
CA ASN A 88 8.05 -9.77 9.88
C ASN A 88 9.43 -9.38 10.44
N PHE A 89 9.97 -8.23 10.06
CA PHE A 89 11.26 -7.74 10.58
C PHE A 89 11.23 -7.55 12.11
N ALA A 90 10.20 -6.91 12.65
CA ALA A 90 10.03 -6.72 14.09
C ALA A 90 10.00 -8.06 14.85
N SER A 91 9.36 -9.08 14.25
CA SER A 91 9.31 -10.44 14.82
C SER A 91 10.71 -11.05 14.90
N PHE A 92 11.52 -10.85 13.87
CA PHE A 92 12.92 -11.28 13.89
C PHE A 92 13.76 -10.50 14.90
N ILE A 93 13.56 -9.19 15.08
CA ILE A 93 14.25 -8.40 16.11
C ILE A 93 13.95 -8.96 17.50
N ALA A 94 12.68 -9.27 17.81
CA ALA A 94 12.30 -9.88 19.08
C ALA A 94 12.94 -11.26 19.28
N LEU A 95 12.94 -12.09 18.23
CA LEU A 95 13.56 -13.41 18.28
C LEU A 95 15.09 -13.34 18.43
N TRP A 96 15.77 -12.45 17.71
CA TRP A 96 17.22 -12.24 17.85
C TRP A 96 17.56 -11.73 19.25
N THR A 97 16.74 -10.84 19.82
CA THR A 97 16.91 -10.37 21.21
C THR A 97 16.85 -11.53 22.20
N ARG A 98 15.89 -12.45 22.01
CA ARG A 98 15.79 -13.66 22.83
C ARG A 98 17.00 -14.57 22.67
N ILE A 99 17.44 -14.83 21.44
CA ILE A 99 18.59 -15.71 21.17
C ILE A 99 19.90 -15.11 21.68
N ALA A 100 20.06 -13.80 21.58
CA ALA A 100 21.21 -13.05 22.06
C ALA A 100 21.38 -13.09 23.59
N ALA A 101 20.28 -13.28 24.33
CA ALA A 101 20.26 -13.21 25.79
C ALA A 101 20.98 -14.38 26.49
N THR A 102 21.15 -15.51 25.82
CA THR A 102 21.84 -16.69 26.37
C THR A 102 22.81 -17.29 25.35
N PRO A 103 23.99 -17.80 25.78
CA PRO A 103 24.88 -18.56 24.90
C PRO A 103 24.17 -19.80 24.34
N GLN A 104 23.94 -19.82 23.03
CA GLN A 104 23.31 -20.94 22.32
C GLN A 104 23.63 -20.88 20.81
N VAL A 105 23.41 -22.01 20.15
CA VAL A 105 23.28 -22.16 18.70
C VAL A 105 21.81 -22.45 18.40
N ALA A 106 21.13 -21.52 17.75
CA ALA A 106 19.70 -21.60 17.49
C ALA A 106 19.42 -21.97 16.03
N LEU A 107 18.46 -22.86 15.81
CA LEU A 107 17.78 -23.01 14.53
C LEU A 107 16.52 -22.14 14.52
N ILE A 108 16.37 -21.29 13.52
CA ILE A 108 15.14 -20.54 13.27
C ILE A 108 14.42 -21.19 12.08
N ILE A 109 13.11 -21.37 12.20
CA ILE A 109 12.23 -21.93 11.19
C ILE A 109 10.97 -21.06 11.07
N GLU A 110 10.51 -20.74 9.87
CA GLU A 110 9.17 -20.19 9.63
C GLU A 110 8.14 -21.30 9.42
N ASP A 111 6.88 -21.01 9.69
CA ASP A 111 5.78 -21.98 9.73
C ASP A 111 5.29 -22.52 8.38
N ASP A 112 5.78 -21.98 7.25
CA ASP A 112 5.54 -22.50 5.91
C ASP A 112 6.70 -23.30 5.32
N ILE A 113 7.62 -23.79 6.16
CA ILE A 113 8.72 -24.62 5.67
C ILE A 113 8.26 -26.00 5.20
N ASN A 114 8.96 -26.52 4.19
CA ASN A 114 8.93 -27.91 3.77
C ASN A 114 10.36 -28.48 3.63
N PHE A 115 10.66 -29.54 4.39
CA PHE A 115 11.97 -30.18 4.41
C PHE A 115 12.08 -31.21 3.28
N HIS A 116 13.24 -31.29 2.65
CA HIS A 116 13.48 -32.24 1.58
C HIS A 116 13.98 -33.60 2.09
N PRO A 117 13.74 -34.70 1.36
CA PRO A 117 14.20 -36.03 1.74
C PRO A 117 15.73 -36.14 1.98
N TRP A 118 16.53 -35.29 1.32
CA TRP A 118 17.99 -35.27 1.47
C TRP A 118 18.49 -34.40 2.64
N ALA A 119 17.61 -33.75 3.39
CA ALA A 119 17.97 -32.87 4.50
C ALA A 119 18.92 -33.54 5.51
N LYS A 120 18.66 -34.82 5.85
CA LYS A 120 19.50 -35.62 6.76
C LYS A 120 20.94 -35.74 6.26
N LYS A 121 21.14 -35.91 4.95
CA LYS A 121 22.47 -35.99 4.32
C LYS A 121 23.20 -34.65 4.37
N GLY A 122 22.49 -33.55 4.14
CA GLY A 122 23.02 -32.19 4.28
C GLY A 122 23.52 -31.89 5.69
N LEU A 123 22.70 -32.20 6.71
CA LEU A 123 23.07 -32.00 8.10
C LEU A 123 24.20 -32.93 8.56
N ALA A 124 24.26 -34.17 8.09
CA ALA A 124 25.39 -35.06 8.38
C ALA A 124 26.72 -34.49 7.85
N HIS A 125 26.70 -33.84 6.68
CA HIS A 125 27.87 -33.13 6.16
C HIS A 125 28.24 -31.93 7.04
N LEU A 126 27.26 -31.11 7.46
CA LEU A 126 27.49 -30.00 8.38
C LEU A 126 28.13 -30.47 9.68
N ARG A 127 27.58 -31.53 10.31
CA ARG A 127 28.12 -32.11 11.54
C ARG A 127 29.58 -32.54 11.38
N LYS A 128 29.93 -33.18 10.27
CA LYS A 128 31.33 -33.53 9.97
C LYS A 128 32.24 -32.30 9.85
N LYS A 129 31.73 -31.20 9.27
CA LYS A 129 32.48 -29.95 9.14
C LYS A 129 32.68 -29.25 10.48
N ILE A 130 31.68 -29.28 11.36
CA ILE A 130 31.79 -28.79 12.74
C ILE A 130 32.81 -29.64 13.51
N ALA A 131 32.65 -30.97 13.52
CA ALA A 131 33.52 -31.88 14.25
C ALA A 131 35.00 -31.86 13.80
N SER A 132 35.28 -31.42 12.57
CA SER A 132 36.65 -31.27 12.06
C SER A 132 37.23 -29.86 12.29
N GLY A 133 36.49 -28.94 12.91
CA GLY A 133 36.88 -27.54 13.08
C GLY A 133 36.80 -26.70 11.80
N ALA A 134 36.34 -27.27 10.68
CA ALA A 134 36.20 -26.55 9.42
C ALA A 134 35.06 -25.51 9.44
N VAL A 135 34.13 -25.64 10.39
CA VAL A 135 33.07 -24.67 10.67
C VAL A 135 33.02 -24.45 12.17
N MET A 136 33.38 -23.24 12.61
CA MET A 136 33.19 -22.82 14.00
C MET A 136 31.74 -22.38 14.19
N LEU A 137 31.00 -23.19 14.96
CA LEU A 137 29.60 -22.97 15.31
C LEU A 137 29.45 -23.02 16.83
N GLU A 138 30.07 -22.04 17.49
CA GLU A 138 30.09 -21.86 18.94
C GLU A 138 29.30 -20.60 19.30
N PRO A 139 28.57 -20.56 20.43
CA PRO A 139 27.74 -19.41 20.80
C PRO A 139 28.45 -18.04 20.76
N GLU A 140 29.74 -18.01 21.08
CA GLU A 140 30.58 -16.82 21.17
C GLU A 140 31.09 -16.33 19.82
N VAL A 141 31.04 -17.17 18.79
CA VAL A 141 31.56 -16.86 17.44
C VAL A 141 30.40 -16.47 16.52
N PRO A 142 30.36 -15.25 15.95
CA PRO A 142 29.32 -14.88 14.99
C PRO A 142 29.30 -15.81 13.79
N ARG A 143 28.23 -16.60 13.67
CA ARG A 143 28.05 -17.59 12.62
C ARG A 143 26.60 -17.64 12.16
N LEU A 144 26.40 -17.66 10.85
CA LEU A 144 25.13 -17.91 10.18
C LEU A 144 25.28 -19.08 9.19
N ILE A 145 24.38 -20.06 9.25
CA ILE A 145 24.27 -21.12 8.25
C ILE A 145 22.92 -21.01 7.55
N ARG A 146 22.95 -20.71 6.25
CA ARG A 146 21.79 -20.57 5.37
C ARG A 146 21.41 -21.96 4.84
N LEU A 147 20.17 -22.37 5.07
CA LEU A 147 19.69 -23.74 4.86
C LEU A 147 18.58 -23.84 3.80
N THR A 148 18.00 -22.71 3.40
CA THR A 148 16.82 -22.63 2.52
C THR A 148 16.90 -21.47 1.55
N TRP A 149 16.09 -21.53 0.50
CA TRP A 149 15.73 -20.41 -0.39
C TRP A 149 14.52 -20.83 -1.26
N PRO A 150 13.94 -19.93 -2.07
CA PRO A 150 12.80 -20.28 -2.93
C PRO A 150 13.09 -21.48 -3.84
N LEU A 151 12.08 -22.36 -4.01
CA LEU A 151 12.22 -23.59 -4.79
C LEU A 151 12.69 -23.30 -6.22
N ASP A 152 13.81 -23.89 -6.60
CA ASP A 152 14.44 -23.69 -7.91
C ASP A 152 15.11 -24.97 -8.42
N ARG A 153 15.79 -24.89 -9.57
CA ARG A 153 16.55 -26.03 -10.13
C ARG A 153 17.68 -26.50 -9.21
N GLY A 154 18.16 -25.67 -8.28
CA GLY A 154 19.19 -26.03 -7.30
C GLY A 154 18.75 -27.11 -6.31
N HIS A 155 17.46 -27.20 -6.04
CA HIS A 155 16.87 -28.22 -5.16
C HIS A 155 16.84 -29.60 -5.81
N ARG A 156 16.72 -29.69 -7.14
CA ARG A 156 16.58 -30.97 -7.86
C ARG A 156 17.91 -31.64 -8.20
N ARG A 157 19.04 -30.97 -7.97
CA ARG A 157 20.35 -31.50 -8.38
C ARG A 157 20.85 -32.51 -7.34
N ARG A 158 21.18 -33.73 -7.79
CA ARG A 158 21.89 -34.76 -7.02
C ARG A 158 23.34 -34.32 -6.77
N PHE A 159 23.55 -33.33 -5.92
CA PHE A 159 24.88 -32.93 -5.49
C PHE A 159 25.28 -33.59 -4.18
N PHE A 160 26.58 -33.77 -4.00
CA PHE A 160 27.15 -33.98 -2.68
C PHE A 160 26.99 -32.68 -1.88
N PRO A 161 26.47 -32.75 -0.63
CA PRO A 161 26.35 -31.57 0.20
C PRO A 161 27.68 -30.85 0.36
N ARG A 162 27.65 -29.52 0.31
CA ARG A 162 28.79 -28.65 0.51
C ARG A 162 28.36 -27.33 1.15
N LEU A 163 29.30 -26.67 1.79
CA LEU A 163 29.15 -25.31 2.28
C LEU A 163 29.86 -24.34 1.34
N THR A 164 29.24 -23.19 1.08
CA THR A 164 29.79 -22.13 0.24
C THR A 164 29.53 -20.77 0.87
N ASP A 165 30.28 -19.75 0.47
CA ASP A 165 30.07 -18.34 0.83
C ASP A 165 28.94 -17.66 0.04
N ARG A 166 28.45 -18.30 -1.03
CA ARG A 166 27.41 -17.76 -1.91
C ARG A 166 26.18 -17.34 -1.11
N VAL A 167 25.80 -16.07 -1.26
CA VAL A 167 24.64 -15.50 -0.59
C VAL A 167 23.35 -16.10 -1.15
N ARG A 168 22.47 -16.53 -0.25
CA ARG A 168 21.10 -17.00 -0.52
C ARG A 168 20.20 -16.51 0.62
N MET A 169 19.08 -15.87 0.31
CA MET A 169 18.13 -15.47 1.34
C MET A 169 17.48 -16.72 1.91
N SER A 170 17.55 -16.88 3.23
CA SER A 170 17.23 -18.14 3.92
C SER A 170 16.37 -17.90 5.15
N ASN A 171 15.53 -16.86 5.08
CA ASN A 171 14.61 -16.48 6.16
C ASN A 171 13.81 -17.67 6.67
N PRO A 172 13.23 -18.53 5.79
CA PRO A 172 12.35 -19.61 6.22
C PRO A 172 13.03 -20.68 7.09
N CYS A 173 14.35 -20.88 6.97
CA CYS A 173 15.08 -21.75 7.89
C CYS A 173 16.60 -21.52 7.82
N HIS A 174 17.21 -21.25 8.96
CA HIS A 174 18.64 -20.99 9.09
C HIS A 174 19.13 -21.21 10.52
N ILE A 175 20.43 -21.47 10.69
CA ILE A 175 21.08 -21.59 12.00
C ILE A 175 21.88 -20.32 12.27
N LEU A 176 21.81 -19.80 13.49
CA LEU A 176 22.70 -18.73 13.94
C LEU A 176 23.18 -18.94 15.38
N THR A 177 24.32 -18.36 15.71
CA THR A 177 24.85 -18.32 17.08
C THR A 177 24.33 -17.09 17.81
N SER A 178 24.29 -17.13 19.15
CA SER A 178 23.91 -15.95 19.94
C SER A 178 24.82 -14.74 19.71
N ALA A 179 26.11 -14.94 19.41
CA ALA A 179 27.01 -13.88 18.96
C ALA A 179 26.59 -13.27 17.61
N TYR A 180 26.07 -14.07 16.67
CA TYR A 180 25.52 -13.52 15.43
C TYR A 180 24.21 -12.78 15.67
N ALA A 181 23.33 -13.28 16.54
CA ALA A 181 22.10 -12.57 16.92
C ALA A 181 22.41 -11.18 17.53
N ARG A 182 23.39 -11.10 18.45
CA ARG A 182 23.90 -9.82 18.97
C ARG A 182 24.43 -8.93 17.85
N ALA A 183 25.23 -9.49 16.95
CA ALA A 183 25.76 -8.76 15.81
C ALA A 183 24.65 -8.21 14.89
N LEU A 184 23.55 -8.94 14.68
CA LEU A 184 22.39 -8.44 13.92
C LEU A 184 21.77 -7.22 14.59
N LEU A 185 21.58 -7.27 15.91
CA LEU A 185 21.00 -6.17 16.70
C LEU A 185 21.94 -4.95 16.70
N ASP A 186 23.23 -5.15 16.94
CA ASP A 186 24.24 -4.08 16.99
C ASP A 186 24.41 -3.37 15.64
N ARG A 187 24.20 -4.09 14.53
CA ARG A 187 24.36 -3.58 13.15
C ARG A 187 23.06 -3.00 12.58
N LEU A 188 21.94 -3.10 13.30
CA LEU A 188 20.64 -2.60 12.84
C LEU A 188 20.48 -1.11 13.16
N GLU A 189 20.71 -0.26 12.18
CA GLU A 189 20.49 1.19 12.33
C GLU A 189 19.04 1.59 12.01
N SER A 190 18.50 1.04 10.93
CA SER A 190 17.17 1.30 10.40
C SER A 190 16.64 0.09 9.60
N ILE A 191 15.33 0.05 9.35
CA ILE A 191 14.66 -0.91 8.48
C ILE A 191 14.51 -0.25 7.11
N ASP A 192 15.53 -0.42 6.28
CA ASP A 192 15.61 0.10 4.91
C ASP A 192 15.56 -0.99 3.84
N THR A 193 15.35 -2.22 4.27
CA THR A 193 15.20 -3.44 3.46
C THR A 193 14.36 -4.46 4.22
N THR A 194 14.06 -5.59 3.59
CA THR A 194 13.41 -6.72 4.24
C THR A 194 14.38 -7.49 5.16
N SER A 195 13.82 -8.17 6.16
CA SER A 195 14.56 -8.93 7.20
C SER A 195 15.52 -9.95 6.61
N ASP A 196 15.09 -10.63 5.56
CA ASP A 196 15.88 -11.63 4.85
C ASP A 196 17.16 -11.02 4.24
N ILE A 197 17.05 -9.93 3.49
CA ILE A 197 18.18 -9.21 2.90
C ILE A 197 19.09 -8.67 4.00
N PHE A 198 18.53 -8.09 5.07
CA PHE A 198 19.34 -7.60 6.17
C PHE A 198 20.15 -8.73 6.82
N ALA A 199 19.47 -9.77 7.31
CA ALA A 199 20.10 -10.81 8.12
C ALA A 199 21.04 -11.71 7.32
N HIS A 200 20.74 -11.94 6.03
CA HIS A 200 21.49 -12.89 5.21
C HIS A 200 22.47 -12.25 4.22
N GLU A 201 22.32 -10.99 3.83
CA GLU A 201 23.21 -10.34 2.85
C GLU A 201 23.99 -9.17 3.44
N ARG A 202 23.29 -8.22 4.06
CA ARG A 202 23.91 -6.94 4.47
C ARG A 202 24.65 -7.02 5.80
N ALA A 203 24.05 -7.68 6.79
CA ALA A 203 24.62 -7.77 8.13
C ALA A 203 25.87 -8.68 8.23
N PRO A 204 25.97 -9.85 7.57
CA PRO A 204 27.11 -10.73 7.76
C PRO A 204 28.42 -10.14 7.21
N ARG A 205 29.50 -10.26 8.00
CA ARG A 205 30.86 -9.94 7.56
C ARG A 205 31.50 -11.12 6.83
N PRO A 206 32.59 -10.90 6.05
CA PRO A 206 33.31 -11.97 5.39
C PRO A 206 33.67 -13.10 6.36
N GLY A 207 33.26 -14.33 6.02
CA GLY A 207 33.54 -15.50 6.83
C GLY A 207 32.61 -15.71 8.02
N GLU A 208 31.57 -14.90 8.26
CA GLU A 208 30.53 -15.16 9.28
C GLU A 208 29.39 -16.06 8.74
N ALA A 209 29.09 -15.99 7.45
CA ALA A 209 27.96 -16.70 6.86
C ALA A 209 28.35 -17.77 5.84
N LEU A 210 27.71 -18.94 5.93
CA LEU A 210 27.87 -20.05 4.99
C LEU A 210 26.50 -20.51 4.49
N THR A 211 26.46 -21.07 3.30
CA THR A 211 25.24 -21.56 2.64
C THR A 211 25.39 -23.04 2.31
N MET A 212 24.42 -23.84 2.74
CA MET A 212 24.34 -25.28 2.44
C MET A 212 23.81 -25.50 1.02
N VAL A 213 24.50 -26.32 0.23
CA VAL A 213 24.09 -26.68 -1.14
C VAL A 213 24.16 -28.20 -1.30
N PRO A 214 23.06 -28.89 -1.70
CA PRO A 214 21.72 -28.36 -1.93
C PRO A 214 21.06 -27.87 -0.62
N PRO A 215 20.03 -27.01 -0.70
CA PRO A 215 19.29 -26.57 0.49
C PRO A 215 18.56 -27.77 1.08
N ILE A 216 18.31 -27.73 2.38
CA ILE A 216 17.62 -28.83 3.07
C ILE A 216 16.11 -28.65 3.11
N ALA A 217 15.60 -27.45 2.79
CA ALA A 217 14.19 -27.13 2.78
C ALA A 217 13.88 -25.96 1.82
N ALA A 218 12.59 -25.76 1.55
CA ALA A 218 12.03 -24.65 0.79
C ALA A 218 10.76 -24.13 1.49
N GLU A 219 10.37 -22.89 1.20
CA GLU A 219 9.10 -22.30 1.67
C GLU A 219 7.92 -22.72 0.78
N LEU A 220 6.74 -22.94 1.37
CA LEU A 220 5.54 -23.36 0.66
C LEU A 220 4.79 -22.18 0.03
N SER A 221 4.71 -21.06 0.74
CA SER A 221 3.86 -19.93 0.36
C SER A 221 4.30 -19.24 -0.94
N PHE A 222 5.61 -19.14 -1.17
CA PHE A 222 6.15 -18.63 -2.43
C PHE A 222 6.33 -19.73 -3.49
N ALA A 223 6.72 -20.95 -3.12
CA ALA A 223 7.10 -21.97 -4.10
C ALA A 223 5.93 -22.75 -4.69
N SER A 224 5.04 -23.26 -3.84
CA SER A 224 3.92 -24.13 -4.26
C SER A 224 2.57 -23.42 -4.20
N GLY A 225 2.48 -22.35 -3.40
CA GLY A 225 1.22 -21.69 -3.09
C GLY A 225 0.26 -22.63 -2.37
N GLU A 226 0.76 -23.64 -1.64
CA GLU A 226 -0.07 -24.55 -0.83
C GLU A 226 -0.53 -23.91 0.48
N VAL A 227 0.10 -22.79 0.84
CA VAL A 227 -0.18 -22.05 2.07
C VAL A 227 -0.27 -20.57 1.71
N ASP A 228 -1.23 -19.86 2.30
CA ASP A 228 -1.39 -18.42 2.09
C ASP A 228 -0.15 -17.65 2.56
N SER A 229 0.26 -16.65 1.80
CA SER A 229 1.35 -15.74 2.18
C SER A 229 0.80 -14.58 3.02
N THR A 230 1.37 -14.40 4.21
CA THR A 230 0.92 -13.39 5.18
C THR A 230 1.48 -11.99 4.90
N ILE A 231 2.43 -11.87 3.96
CA ILE A 231 3.07 -10.59 3.59
C ILE A 231 2.53 -10.04 2.27
N HIS A 232 2.56 -10.86 1.23
CA HIS A 232 2.09 -10.50 -0.10
C HIS A 232 1.16 -11.60 -0.62
N PRO A 233 -0.13 -11.34 -0.88
CA PRO A 233 -1.01 -12.34 -1.46
C PRO A 233 -0.46 -12.83 -2.80
N LYS A 234 -0.59 -14.13 -3.06
CA LYS A 234 0.00 -14.81 -4.23
C LYS A 234 -1.08 -15.39 -5.13
N THR A 235 -0.88 -15.29 -6.44
CA THR A 235 -1.80 -15.89 -7.44
C THR A 235 -1.75 -17.42 -7.39
N GLU A 236 -0.61 -17.99 -7.03
CA GLU A 236 -0.41 -19.43 -6.86
C GLU A 236 -1.36 -20.02 -5.81
N TYR A 237 -1.67 -19.27 -4.75
CA TYR A 237 -2.60 -19.69 -3.71
C TYR A 237 -4.05 -19.77 -4.22
N LEU A 238 -4.46 -18.89 -5.15
CA LEU A 238 -5.77 -19.02 -5.82
C LEU A 238 -5.89 -20.35 -6.57
N ALA A 239 -4.81 -20.75 -7.26
CA ALA A 239 -4.81 -22.02 -7.98
C ALA A 239 -4.91 -23.21 -7.01
N HIS A 240 -4.28 -23.13 -5.83
CA HIS A 240 -4.44 -24.13 -4.78
C HIS A 240 -5.87 -24.18 -4.23
N LEU A 241 -6.43 -23.05 -3.80
CA LEU A 241 -7.80 -22.97 -3.27
C LEU A 241 -8.84 -23.50 -4.27
N LYS A 242 -8.66 -23.21 -5.56
CA LYS A 242 -9.52 -23.74 -6.63
C LYS A 242 -9.41 -25.26 -6.76
N ARG A 243 -8.22 -25.85 -6.64
CA ARG A 243 -8.03 -27.32 -6.66
C ARG A 243 -8.69 -27.99 -5.46
N GLU A 244 -8.62 -27.37 -4.29
CA GLU A 244 -9.22 -27.86 -3.04
C GLU A 244 -10.72 -27.51 -2.91
N ASN A 245 -11.32 -26.87 -3.91
CA ASN A 245 -12.72 -26.43 -3.91
C ASN A 245 -13.10 -25.52 -2.72
N ARG A 246 -12.16 -24.68 -2.25
CA ARG A 246 -12.33 -23.69 -1.16
C ARG A 246 -12.84 -22.34 -1.70
N ILE A 247 -14.09 -22.29 -2.15
CA ILE A 247 -14.66 -21.16 -2.92
C ILE A 247 -14.64 -19.84 -2.12
N GLU A 248 -15.15 -19.82 -0.90
CA GLU A 248 -15.23 -18.59 -0.11
C GLU A 248 -13.84 -17.99 0.19
N GLU A 249 -12.86 -18.86 0.44
CA GLU A 249 -11.48 -18.45 0.71
C GLU A 249 -10.81 -17.93 -0.56
N HIS A 250 -11.12 -18.56 -1.71
CA HIS A 250 -10.66 -18.10 -3.01
C HIS A 250 -11.14 -16.68 -3.27
N ASP A 251 -12.42 -16.39 -3.02
CA ASP A 251 -12.98 -15.05 -3.27
C ASP A 251 -12.39 -14.00 -2.33
N ARG A 252 -12.24 -14.32 -1.03
CA ARG A 252 -11.54 -13.43 -0.08
C ARG A 252 -10.09 -13.17 -0.47
N HIS A 253 -9.39 -14.19 -0.95
CA HIS A 253 -7.98 -14.05 -1.36
C HIS A 253 -7.84 -13.29 -2.67
N ALA A 254 -8.76 -13.50 -3.63
CA ALA A 254 -8.81 -12.75 -4.88
C ALA A 254 -9.03 -11.26 -4.60
N GLU A 255 -9.92 -10.95 -3.66
CA GLU A 255 -10.16 -9.59 -3.20
C GLU A 255 -8.93 -8.98 -2.53
N ARG A 256 -8.25 -9.71 -1.64
CA ARG A 256 -6.98 -9.26 -1.05
C ARG A 256 -5.92 -8.99 -2.11
N LEU A 257 -5.79 -9.86 -3.12
CA LEU A 257 -4.84 -9.66 -4.21
C LEU A 257 -5.19 -8.43 -5.04
N ARG A 258 -6.48 -8.18 -5.27
CA ARG A 258 -7.00 -7.00 -5.97
C ARG A 258 -6.73 -5.73 -5.18
N THR A 259 -6.91 -5.70 -3.87
CA THR A 259 -6.75 -4.48 -3.05
C THR A 259 -5.33 -4.28 -2.50
N HIS A 260 -4.44 -5.26 -2.70
CA HIS A 260 -3.05 -5.20 -2.26
C HIS A 260 -2.27 -4.08 -2.96
N ILE A 261 -1.43 -3.39 -2.18
CA ILE A 261 -0.54 -2.34 -2.66
C ILE A 261 0.89 -2.75 -2.32
N SER A 262 1.65 -3.12 -3.36
CA SER A 262 3.09 -3.36 -3.27
C SER A 262 3.91 -2.28 -3.96
N HIS A 263 3.28 -1.39 -4.71
CA HIS A 263 3.93 -0.35 -5.48
C HIS A 263 3.23 0.99 -5.25
N ILE A 264 4.02 2.03 -4.98
CA ILE A 264 3.56 3.41 -4.90
C ILE A 264 4.09 4.17 -6.12
N TYR A 265 3.19 4.73 -6.92
CA TYR A 265 3.53 5.58 -8.05
C TYR A 265 3.86 6.98 -7.56
N HIS A 266 5.00 7.54 -8.00
CA HIS A 266 5.30 8.96 -7.78
C HIS A 266 4.84 9.80 -8.96
N ARG A 267 3.92 10.74 -8.71
CA ARG A 267 3.44 11.72 -9.69
C ARG A 267 3.51 13.11 -9.06
N PRO A 268 4.35 14.03 -9.57
CA PRO A 268 4.56 15.34 -8.96
C PRO A 268 3.27 16.09 -8.63
N LEU A 269 2.28 15.98 -9.52
CA LEU A 269 1.01 16.67 -9.42
C LEU A 269 -0.16 15.70 -9.24
N MET A 270 -1.01 15.97 -8.24
CA MET A 270 -2.32 15.34 -8.10
C MET A 270 -3.39 16.41 -8.15
N ILE A 271 -4.36 16.29 -9.06
CA ILE A 271 -5.48 17.21 -9.17
C ILE A 271 -6.77 16.47 -8.79
N THR A 272 -7.55 17.02 -7.86
CA THR A 272 -8.82 16.44 -7.45
C THR A 272 -9.88 17.52 -7.20
N GLY A 273 -11.12 17.11 -7.11
CA GLY A 273 -12.28 17.96 -6.96
C GLY A 273 -13.54 17.13 -6.86
N HIS A 274 -14.69 17.79 -6.78
CA HIS A 274 -15.98 17.13 -7.02
C HIS A 274 -16.11 16.77 -8.52
N PRO A 275 -16.75 15.64 -8.92
CA PRO A 275 -16.86 15.20 -10.32
C PRO A 275 -17.48 16.23 -11.29
N ARG A 276 -18.10 17.30 -10.77
CA ARG A 276 -18.72 18.39 -11.54
C ARG A 276 -18.00 19.75 -11.38
N THR A 277 -16.84 19.76 -10.73
CA THR A 277 -16.01 20.97 -10.47
C THR A 277 -14.76 21.08 -11.34
N GLY A 278 -14.64 20.22 -12.38
CA GLY A 278 -13.70 20.48 -13.47
C GLY A 278 -12.33 19.83 -13.37
N THR A 279 -12.18 18.66 -12.75
CA THR A 279 -10.93 17.87 -12.79
C THR A 279 -10.45 17.60 -14.21
N GLY A 280 -11.35 17.29 -15.14
CA GLY A 280 -11.01 17.13 -16.57
C GLY A 280 -10.60 18.43 -17.26
N PHE A 281 -11.16 19.57 -16.85
CA PHE A 281 -10.73 20.88 -17.32
C PHE A 281 -9.30 21.19 -16.83
N ALA A 282 -9.03 20.95 -15.55
CA ALA A 282 -7.71 21.18 -14.96
C ALA A 282 -6.63 20.26 -15.55
N GLY A 283 -6.96 18.99 -15.83
CA GLY A 283 -6.07 18.08 -16.55
C GLY A 283 -5.73 18.59 -17.96
N GLU A 284 -6.73 19.03 -18.72
CA GLU A 284 -6.50 19.62 -20.05
C GLU A 284 -5.73 20.93 -19.99
N LEU A 285 -6.01 21.78 -19.00
CA LEU A 285 -5.27 23.02 -18.76
C LEU A 285 -3.79 22.72 -18.50
N SER A 286 -3.49 21.68 -17.72
CA SER A 286 -2.11 21.21 -17.47
C SER A 286 -1.42 20.75 -18.77
N LYS A 287 -2.15 20.04 -19.65
CA LYS A 287 -1.63 19.64 -20.97
C LYS A 287 -1.33 20.83 -21.88
N GLN A 288 -2.20 21.84 -21.90
CA GLN A 288 -1.95 23.09 -22.64
C GLN A 288 -0.70 23.82 -22.11
N LEU A 289 -0.43 23.69 -20.81
CA LEU A 289 0.78 24.19 -20.16
C LEU A 289 2.01 23.30 -20.39
N GLY A 290 1.91 22.21 -21.15
CA GLY A 290 3.04 21.35 -21.51
C GLY A 290 3.29 20.18 -20.56
N LEU A 291 2.43 19.97 -19.56
CA LEU A 291 2.55 18.86 -18.62
C LEU A 291 1.77 17.63 -19.09
N ASP A 292 2.32 16.46 -18.85
CA ASP A 292 1.66 15.18 -19.09
C ASP A 292 0.82 14.76 -17.87
N VAL A 293 -0.40 15.31 -17.79
CA VAL A 293 -1.37 15.01 -16.74
C VAL A 293 -2.55 14.22 -17.32
N GLY A 294 -2.72 12.98 -16.90
CA GLY A 294 -3.85 12.14 -17.33
C GLY A 294 -5.14 12.46 -16.57
N HIS A 295 -6.31 12.35 -17.23
CA HIS A 295 -7.62 12.49 -16.56
C HIS A 295 -8.20 11.11 -16.28
N GLU A 296 -8.33 10.77 -14.99
CA GLU A 296 -8.69 9.41 -14.51
C GLU A 296 -7.73 8.32 -15.03
N ALA A 297 -6.56 8.73 -15.53
CA ALA A 297 -5.52 7.92 -16.13
C ALA A 297 -4.15 8.49 -15.74
N ASP A 298 -3.12 7.67 -15.88
CA ASP A 298 -1.74 8.00 -15.60
C ASP A 298 -1.20 9.02 -16.61
N GLY A 299 -0.45 9.99 -16.10
CA GLY A 299 0.38 10.89 -16.89
C GLY A 299 1.69 11.07 -16.14
N SER A 300 2.80 11.25 -16.87
CA SER A 300 4.13 11.29 -16.26
C SER A 300 4.36 12.49 -15.32
N ASP A 301 3.60 13.56 -15.45
CA ASP A 301 3.66 14.73 -14.54
C ASP A 301 2.54 14.71 -13.49
N GLY A 302 1.42 14.04 -13.75
CA GLY A 302 0.32 14.02 -12.81
C GLY A 302 -0.90 13.21 -13.21
N ILE A 303 -1.84 13.15 -12.26
CA ILE A 303 -3.17 12.58 -12.47
C ILE A 303 -4.24 13.56 -11.97
N ALA A 304 -5.25 13.78 -12.80
CA ALA A 304 -6.45 14.53 -12.46
C ALA A 304 -7.63 13.58 -12.30
N SER A 305 -8.12 13.39 -11.08
CA SER A 305 -9.23 12.49 -10.79
C SER A 305 -10.00 12.96 -9.57
N TRP A 306 -11.32 13.08 -9.71
CA TRP A 306 -12.19 13.43 -8.59
C TRP A 306 -12.26 12.32 -7.53
N MET A 307 -11.98 11.07 -7.93
CA MET A 307 -12.00 9.91 -7.04
C MET A 307 -10.83 9.92 -6.05
N PHE A 308 -9.76 10.68 -6.33
CA PHE A 308 -8.65 10.89 -5.41
C PHE A 308 -8.96 11.87 -4.28
N ALA A 309 -10.21 12.31 -4.11
CA ALA A 309 -10.61 12.99 -2.89
C ALA A 309 -10.56 12.06 -1.66
N VAL A 310 -10.56 10.73 -1.83
CA VAL A 310 -10.71 9.77 -0.74
C VAL A 310 -9.79 8.54 -0.93
N ASP A 311 -9.51 7.83 0.16
CA ASP A 311 -8.72 6.59 0.15
C ASP A 311 -9.59 5.36 -0.15
N ALA A 312 -10.20 5.34 -1.34
CA ALA A 312 -10.94 4.19 -1.83
C ALA A 312 -10.01 3.02 -2.17
N GLU A 313 -10.46 1.78 -1.92
CA GLU A 313 -9.70 0.58 -2.32
C GLU A 313 -9.59 0.46 -3.85
N GLU A 314 -10.68 0.81 -4.54
CA GLU A 314 -10.71 0.89 -6.00
C GLU A 314 -11.61 2.04 -6.46
N ASN A 315 -11.07 2.78 -7.42
CA ASN A 315 -11.73 3.86 -8.09
C ASN A 315 -12.57 3.32 -9.26
N PRO A 316 -13.89 3.56 -9.27
CA PRO A 316 -14.82 2.99 -10.27
C PRO A 316 -14.57 3.40 -11.73
N TRP A 317 -13.78 4.45 -11.98
CA TRP A 317 -13.44 4.92 -13.34
C TRP A 317 -11.93 4.98 -13.60
N ALA A 318 -11.12 4.24 -12.83
CA ALA A 318 -9.68 4.18 -13.10
C ALA A 318 -9.37 3.54 -14.46
N ALA A 319 -8.55 4.21 -15.27
CA ALA A 319 -8.13 3.68 -16.57
C ALA A 319 -6.94 2.71 -16.49
N ASP A 320 -6.18 2.75 -15.39
CA ASP A 320 -4.90 2.03 -15.23
C ASP A 320 -4.56 1.81 -13.74
N PRO A 321 -3.48 1.05 -13.43
CA PRO A 321 -3.09 0.75 -12.06
C PRO A 321 -2.74 1.97 -11.19
N ALA A 322 -2.22 3.07 -11.76
CA ALA A 322 -1.87 4.26 -11.00
C ALA A 322 -3.12 5.09 -10.65
N ALA A 323 -4.12 5.11 -11.54
CA ALA A 323 -5.42 5.73 -11.30
C ALA A 323 -6.33 4.93 -10.33
N ARG A 324 -5.99 3.66 -10.06
CA ARG A 324 -6.83 2.71 -9.31
C ARG A 324 -7.16 3.15 -7.89
N THR A 325 -6.18 3.70 -7.16
CA THR A 325 -6.39 4.14 -5.77
C THR A 325 -5.37 5.19 -5.39
N ARG A 326 -5.83 6.22 -4.66
CA ARG A 326 -4.97 7.24 -4.08
C ARG A 326 -3.91 6.66 -3.14
N ARG A 327 -4.23 5.56 -2.44
CA ARG A 327 -3.34 4.87 -1.50
C ARG A 327 -2.06 4.34 -2.16
N ALA A 328 -2.07 4.16 -3.49
CA ALA A 328 -0.93 3.72 -4.28
C ALA A 328 -0.23 4.89 -4.99
N LEU A 329 -0.53 6.13 -4.62
CA LEU A 329 0.04 7.33 -5.22
C LEU A 329 0.77 8.18 -4.17
N HIS A 330 1.88 8.76 -4.58
CA HIS A 330 2.56 9.82 -3.85
C HIS A 330 2.73 11.01 -4.79
N TRP A 331 2.51 12.21 -4.27
CA TRP A 331 2.64 13.46 -5.02
C TRP A 331 3.42 14.51 -4.24
N ASN A 332 3.87 15.54 -4.96
CA ASN A 332 4.54 16.69 -4.35
C ASN A 332 3.53 17.81 -4.11
N HIS A 333 2.60 18.01 -5.06
CA HIS A 333 1.62 19.07 -5.02
C HIS A 333 0.21 18.55 -5.29
N MET A 334 -0.72 18.96 -4.45
CA MET A 334 -2.15 18.68 -4.55
C MET A 334 -2.90 19.95 -4.98
N VAL A 335 -3.68 19.82 -6.05
CA VAL A 335 -4.53 20.90 -6.56
C VAL A 335 -5.99 20.53 -6.36
N GLN A 336 -6.72 21.39 -5.68
CA GLN A 336 -8.17 21.27 -5.54
C GLN A 336 -8.88 22.10 -6.61
N THR A 337 -9.78 21.50 -7.38
CA THR A 337 -10.67 22.25 -8.27
C THR A 337 -11.98 22.60 -7.57
N VAL A 338 -12.39 23.86 -7.66
CA VAL A 338 -13.68 24.36 -7.15
C VAL A 338 -14.45 25.07 -8.27
N ARG A 339 -15.75 25.26 -8.05
CA ARG A 339 -16.66 25.81 -9.05
C ARG A 339 -17.78 26.60 -8.38
N ASP A 340 -18.22 27.68 -9.04
CA ASP A 340 -19.36 28.48 -8.62
C ASP A 340 -20.61 27.60 -8.39
N PRO A 341 -21.20 27.59 -7.18
CA PRO A 341 -22.41 26.83 -6.87
C PRO A 341 -23.57 27.05 -7.85
N ALA A 342 -23.75 28.28 -8.36
CA ALA A 342 -24.82 28.62 -9.30
C ALA A 342 -24.73 27.80 -10.60
N THR A 343 -23.52 27.41 -11.01
CA THR A 343 -23.29 26.58 -12.20
C THR A 343 -23.00 25.11 -11.89
N ALA A 344 -22.47 24.84 -10.69
CA ALA A 344 -22.13 23.51 -10.21
C ALA A 344 -23.38 22.73 -9.78
N VAL A 345 -24.22 23.29 -8.92
CA VAL A 345 -25.39 22.60 -8.34
C VAL A 345 -26.34 22.06 -9.42
N PRO A 346 -26.75 22.82 -10.45
CA PRO A 346 -27.56 22.27 -11.53
C PRO A 346 -26.90 21.06 -12.22
N SER A 347 -25.58 21.12 -12.40
CA SER A 347 -24.80 20.04 -13.00
C SER A 347 -24.71 18.81 -12.10
N ILE A 348 -24.78 18.98 -10.78
CA ILE A 348 -24.74 17.91 -9.77
C ILE A 348 -26.12 17.26 -9.63
N VAL A 349 -27.21 18.04 -9.62
CA VAL A 349 -28.58 17.49 -9.67
C VAL A 349 -28.73 16.55 -10.87
N ARG A 350 -28.24 16.96 -12.05
CA ARG A 350 -28.21 16.12 -13.24
C ARG A 350 -27.37 14.84 -13.05
N GLU A 351 -26.20 14.95 -12.41
CA GLU A 351 -25.34 13.80 -12.13
C GLU A 351 -25.99 12.82 -11.13
N ASN A 352 -26.62 13.32 -10.06
CA ASN A 352 -27.33 12.52 -9.06
C ASN A 352 -28.42 11.66 -9.73
N ARG A 353 -29.19 12.26 -10.65
CA ARG A 353 -30.30 11.58 -11.35
C ARG A 353 -29.85 10.57 -12.40
N HIS A 354 -28.70 10.78 -13.05
CA HIS A 354 -28.32 10.03 -14.25
C HIS A 354 -27.01 9.23 -14.12
N ALA A 355 -26.29 9.35 -13.02
CA ALA A 355 -25.08 8.58 -12.71
C ALA A 355 -25.15 7.98 -11.29
N PRO A 356 -26.01 6.97 -11.07
CA PRO A 356 -26.23 6.39 -9.74
C PRO A 356 -24.96 5.81 -9.11
N ALA A 357 -24.02 5.29 -9.91
CA ALA A 357 -22.72 4.83 -9.41
C ALA A 357 -21.88 5.97 -8.83
N SER A 358 -21.90 7.15 -9.47
CA SER A 358 -21.17 8.34 -9.01
C SER A 358 -21.80 8.92 -7.75
N TYR A 359 -23.14 8.94 -7.70
CA TYR A 359 -23.88 9.34 -6.51
C TYR A 359 -23.60 8.41 -5.33
N LYS A 360 -23.71 7.09 -5.52
CA LYS A 360 -23.43 6.08 -4.49
C LYS A 360 -22.01 6.23 -3.94
N PHE A 361 -21.01 6.33 -4.81
CA PHE A 361 -19.61 6.49 -4.40
C PHE A 361 -19.42 7.74 -3.54
N ARG A 362 -19.93 8.91 -3.98
CA ARG A 362 -19.85 10.15 -3.19
C ARG A 362 -20.57 10.03 -1.86
N ARG A 363 -21.82 9.55 -1.86
CA ARG A 363 -22.63 9.40 -0.65
C ARG A 363 -21.92 8.55 0.39
N ASP A 364 -21.45 7.37 0.00
CA ASP A 364 -20.86 6.41 0.93
C ASP A 364 -19.58 6.96 1.57
N PHE A 365 -18.74 7.63 0.79
CA PHE A 365 -17.52 8.25 1.32
C PHE A 365 -17.79 9.55 2.10
N ILE A 366 -18.75 10.38 1.70
CA ILE A 366 -19.14 11.55 2.50
C ILE A 366 -19.66 11.10 3.86
N ALA A 367 -20.55 10.09 3.90
CA ALA A 367 -21.04 9.54 5.16
C ALA A 367 -19.91 8.99 6.03
N LYS A 368 -18.92 8.31 5.44
CA LYS A 368 -17.76 7.78 6.15
C LYS A 368 -16.86 8.88 6.73
N GLU A 369 -16.53 9.90 5.94
CA GLU A 369 -15.54 10.92 6.33
C GLU A 369 -16.15 12.03 7.19
N THR A 370 -17.44 12.37 7.01
CA THR A 370 -18.09 13.49 7.70
C THR A 370 -19.23 13.09 8.63
N GLY A 371 -19.66 11.82 8.61
CA GLY A 371 -20.82 11.35 9.37
C GLY A 371 -22.18 11.79 8.82
N ILE A 372 -22.23 12.47 7.67
CA ILE A 372 -23.48 12.99 7.06
C ILE A 372 -23.84 12.13 5.85
N ASN A 373 -25.06 11.57 5.83
CA ASN A 373 -25.55 10.83 4.68
C ASN A 373 -26.31 11.77 3.73
N LEU A 374 -25.98 11.75 2.43
CA LEU A 374 -26.69 12.56 1.44
C LEU A 374 -28.16 12.17 1.32
N ASP A 375 -28.52 10.92 1.60
CA ASP A 375 -29.92 10.48 1.53
C ASP A 375 -30.80 11.03 2.67
N ASP A 376 -30.21 11.71 3.67
CA ASP A 376 -30.96 12.36 4.76
C ASP A 376 -31.51 13.75 4.35
N PHE A 377 -31.14 14.26 3.18
CA PHE A 377 -31.69 15.50 2.63
C PHE A 377 -32.91 15.20 1.75
N ASP A 378 -33.99 15.97 1.95
CA ASP A 378 -35.29 15.70 1.31
C ASP A 378 -35.30 16.06 -0.18
N SER A 379 -34.62 17.15 -0.56
CA SER A 379 -34.64 17.67 -1.93
C SER A 379 -33.37 17.37 -2.72
N GLU A 380 -33.50 17.25 -4.05
CA GLU A 380 -32.34 17.01 -4.93
C GLU A 380 -31.35 18.20 -4.94
N ILE A 381 -31.83 19.42 -4.74
CA ILE A 381 -30.97 20.60 -4.62
C ILE A 381 -30.14 20.55 -3.34
N GLU A 382 -30.74 20.17 -2.19
CA GLU A 382 -30.00 20.02 -0.94
C GLU A 382 -28.95 18.92 -1.03
N LYS A 383 -29.30 17.76 -1.61
CA LYS A 383 -28.33 16.69 -1.89
C LYS A 383 -27.17 17.18 -2.75
N ALA A 384 -27.46 18.00 -3.77
CA ALA A 384 -26.45 18.54 -4.66
C ALA A 384 -25.55 19.58 -3.96
N VAL A 385 -26.13 20.45 -3.12
CA VAL A 385 -25.40 21.40 -2.27
C VAL A 385 -24.52 20.65 -1.29
N ALA A 386 -25.09 19.76 -0.46
CA ALA A 386 -24.36 18.96 0.51
C ALA A 386 -23.23 18.16 -0.14
N SER A 387 -23.49 17.54 -1.30
CA SER A 387 -22.44 16.82 -2.01
C SER A 387 -21.33 17.71 -2.55
N LEU A 388 -21.64 18.93 -3.03
CA LEU A 388 -20.62 19.87 -3.49
C LEU A 388 -19.72 20.29 -2.32
N THR A 389 -20.34 20.69 -1.22
CA THR A 389 -19.66 21.33 -0.10
C THR A 389 -18.87 20.33 0.74
N LEU A 390 -19.47 19.19 1.11
CA LEU A 390 -18.82 18.16 1.93
C LEU A 390 -17.67 17.47 1.18
N TRP A 391 -17.83 17.20 -0.11
CA TRP A 391 -16.72 16.64 -0.91
C TRP A 391 -15.52 17.57 -0.99
N ASN A 392 -15.77 18.87 -1.17
CA ASN A 392 -14.70 19.88 -1.17
C ASN A 392 -14.12 20.12 0.22
N GLN A 393 -14.91 19.93 1.28
CA GLN A 393 -14.39 19.94 2.65
C GLN A 393 -13.41 18.79 2.87
N ILE A 394 -13.76 17.56 2.48
CA ILE A 394 -12.87 16.39 2.56
C ILE A 394 -11.54 16.67 1.88
N ILE A 395 -11.57 17.27 0.67
CA ILE A 395 -10.35 17.64 -0.07
C ILE A 395 -9.57 18.73 0.66
N ARG A 396 -10.23 19.78 1.15
CA ARG A 396 -9.60 20.90 1.85
C ARG A 396 -8.91 20.47 3.14
N GLU A 397 -9.49 19.53 3.88
CA GLU A 397 -8.91 18.98 5.11
C GLU A 397 -7.58 18.24 4.86
N GLN A 398 -7.32 17.88 3.60
CA GLN A 398 -6.04 17.31 3.17
C GLN A 398 -5.00 18.37 2.79
N SER A 399 -5.31 19.66 2.99
CA SER A 399 -4.42 20.82 2.80
C SER A 399 -3.82 20.91 1.38
N PRO A 400 -4.65 21.11 0.34
CA PRO A 400 -4.15 21.27 -1.03
C PRO A 400 -3.21 22.47 -1.14
N ASP A 401 -2.14 22.33 -1.91
CA ASP A 401 -1.15 23.38 -2.19
C ASP A 401 -1.73 24.54 -3.01
N PHE A 402 -2.77 24.26 -3.81
CA PHE A 402 -3.44 25.26 -4.63
C PHE A 402 -4.92 24.94 -4.79
N THR A 403 -5.76 25.98 -4.76
CA THR A 403 -7.18 25.89 -5.11
C THR A 403 -7.41 26.61 -6.43
N LEU A 404 -7.88 25.86 -7.43
CA LEU A 404 -8.21 26.34 -8.77
C LEU A 404 -9.71 26.58 -8.87
N ARG A 405 -10.15 27.85 -8.89
CA ARG A 405 -11.47 28.21 -9.40
C ARG A 405 -11.44 28.10 -10.92
N ILE A 406 -12.17 27.14 -11.45
CA ILE A 406 -12.08 26.80 -12.88
C ILE A 406 -12.52 27.93 -13.81
N GLU A 407 -13.25 28.91 -13.29
CA GLU A 407 -13.76 30.06 -14.05
C GLU A 407 -12.69 31.15 -14.25
N THR A 408 -11.82 31.39 -13.26
CA THR A 408 -11.00 32.62 -13.22
C THR A 408 -9.52 32.39 -13.01
N ASP A 409 -9.11 31.25 -12.43
CA ASP A 409 -7.77 31.13 -11.86
C ASP A 409 -6.78 30.42 -12.80
N ALA A 410 -7.08 30.31 -14.10
CA ALA A 410 -6.22 29.62 -15.07
C ALA A 410 -4.79 30.19 -15.13
N GLU A 411 -4.66 31.52 -15.08
CA GLU A 411 -3.33 32.17 -15.07
C GLU A 411 -2.63 32.04 -13.71
N ALA A 412 -3.39 32.16 -12.61
CA ALA A 412 -2.85 31.93 -11.27
C ALA A 412 -2.34 30.49 -11.11
N TYR A 413 -3.00 29.53 -11.75
CA TYR A 413 -2.57 28.14 -11.80
C TYR A 413 -1.28 27.94 -12.61
N ARG A 414 -1.15 28.60 -13.76
CA ARG A 414 0.15 28.63 -14.48
C ARG A 414 1.24 29.18 -13.56
N GLN A 415 0.99 30.29 -12.88
CA GLN A 415 1.97 30.91 -12.00
C GLN A 415 2.34 29.99 -10.82
N PHE A 416 1.37 29.29 -10.24
CA PHE A 416 1.59 28.27 -9.22
C PHE A 416 2.54 27.17 -9.73
N LEU A 417 2.24 26.59 -10.90
CA LEU A 417 3.09 25.56 -11.50
C LEU A 417 4.50 26.09 -11.80
N ALA A 418 4.64 27.27 -12.37
CA ALA A 418 5.95 27.89 -12.59
C ALA A 418 6.74 28.06 -11.29
N ASN A 419 6.08 28.56 -10.24
CA ASN A 419 6.69 28.77 -8.92
C ASN A 419 7.08 27.46 -8.24
N ALA A 420 6.33 26.38 -8.48
CA ALA A 420 6.63 25.04 -8.02
C ALA A 420 7.73 24.34 -8.84
N GLY A 421 8.29 25.02 -9.85
CA GLY A 421 9.43 24.55 -10.64
C GLY A 421 9.06 23.71 -11.87
N TYR A 422 7.79 23.71 -12.28
CA TYR A 422 7.36 23.04 -13.51
C TYR A 422 7.72 23.88 -14.74
N GLU A 423 8.15 23.22 -15.82
CA GLU A 423 8.34 23.87 -17.12
C GLU A 423 6.97 24.11 -17.78
N VAL A 424 6.48 25.34 -17.70
CA VAL A 424 5.16 25.71 -18.23
C VAL A 424 5.24 26.50 -19.53
N SER A 425 4.36 26.14 -20.47
CA SER A 425 4.19 26.81 -21.75
C SER A 425 3.58 28.21 -21.60
N ALA A 426 4.15 29.17 -22.33
CA ALA A 426 3.66 30.56 -22.42
C ALA A 426 2.51 30.76 -23.44
N LYS A 427 1.97 29.68 -24.03
CA LYS A 427 0.87 29.76 -25.00
C LYS A 427 -0.40 30.31 -24.35
N THR A 428 -1.22 31.02 -25.13
CA THR A 428 -2.57 31.43 -24.69
C THR A 428 -3.41 30.19 -24.34
N LEU A 429 -4.12 30.24 -23.21
CA LEU A 429 -4.90 29.13 -22.69
C LEU A 429 -6.33 29.18 -23.24
N ASP A 430 -6.79 28.03 -23.73
CA ASP A 430 -8.21 27.78 -23.98
C ASP A 430 -8.89 27.45 -22.65
N THR A 431 -9.62 28.44 -22.12
CA THR A 431 -10.40 28.35 -20.89
C THR A 431 -11.87 27.95 -21.15
N SER A 432 -12.20 27.52 -22.38
CA SER A 432 -13.56 27.09 -22.69
C SER A 432 -13.99 25.90 -21.82
N PRO A 433 -15.26 25.85 -21.36
CA PRO A 433 -15.74 24.75 -20.53
C PRO A 433 -15.61 23.40 -21.23
N LYS A 434 -14.90 22.45 -20.62
CA LYS A 434 -14.85 21.06 -21.06
C LYS A 434 -16.00 20.24 -20.45
N ASN A 435 -16.52 19.26 -21.18
CA ASN A 435 -17.58 18.34 -20.74
C ASN A 435 -18.92 18.99 -20.33
N ALA A 436 -19.26 20.16 -20.89
CA ALA A 436 -20.57 20.79 -20.68
C ALA A 436 -21.73 19.85 -21.08
N ASP A 437 -21.52 19.08 -22.16
CA ASP A 437 -22.49 18.17 -22.79
C ASP A 437 -22.19 16.68 -22.55
N LYS A 438 -21.72 16.34 -21.34
CA LYS A 438 -21.50 14.93 -20.93
C LYS A 438 -22.74 14.07 -21.26
N MET A 439 -22.51 12.97 -21.98
CA MET A 439 -23.53 11.96 -22.24
C MET A 439 -23.63 11.00 -21.06
N TYR A 440 -24.86 10.61 -20.71
CA TYR A 440 -25.16 9.61 -19.70
C TYR A 440 -25.77 8.41 -20.41
N LYS A 441 -25.04 7.28 -20.43
CA LYS A 441 -25.44 6.07 -21.17
C LYS A 441 -25.80 6.37 -22.65
N GLY A 442 -25.00 7.23 -23.30
CA GLY A 442 -25.20 7.64 -24.70
C GLY A 442 -26.29 8.70 -24.92
N LYS A 443 -26.98 9.19 -23.88
CA LYS A 443 -28.02 10.21 -23.98
C LYS A 443 -27.60 11.54 -23.37
N ARG A 444 -27.95 12.65 -24.03
CA ARG A 444 -27.81 14.01 -23.49
C ARG A 444 -29.04 14.36 -22.66
N TYR A 445 -28.80 14.97 -21.50
CA TYR A 445 -29.83 15.51 -20.63
C TYR A 445 -29.54 17.00 -20.38
N ASP A 446 -30.56 17.83 -20.49
CA ASP A 446 -30.43 19.25 -20.22
C ASP A 446 -30.12 19.50 -18.74
N LYS A 447 -29.42 20.59 -18.47
CA LYS A 447 -29.20 21.02 -17.09
C LYS A 447 -30.54 21.55 -16.55
N PRO A 448 -30.97 21.13 -15.35
CA PRO A 448 -32.14 21.73 -14.73
C PRO A 448 -31.87 23.23 -14.51
N ILE A 449 -32.90 24.04 -14.70
CA ILE A 449 -32.90 25.41 -14.20
C ILE A 449 -33.35 25.32 -12.75
N ILE A 450 -32.56 25.86 -11.83
CA ILE A 450 -32.90 25.88 -10.42
C ILE A 450 -33.61 27.20 -10.17
N ALA A 451 -34.88 27.13 -9.75
CA ALA A 451 -35.69 28.32 -9.49
C ALA A 451 -35.26 29.01 -8.19
N ASP A 452 -35.59 30.30 -8.07
CA ASP A 452 -35.28 31.10 -6.89
C ASP A 452 -35.93 30.51 -5.62
N GLU A 453 -37.14 29.95 -5.74
CA GLU A 453 -37.86 29.29 -4.66
C GLU A 453 -37.15 28.01 -4.17
N GLU A 454 -36.48 27.28 -5.06
CA GLU A 454 -35.70 26.09 -4.67
C GLU A 454 -34.46 26.47 -3.87
N TRP A 455 -33.81 27.59 -4.19
CA TRP A 455 -32.71 28.13 -3.38
C TRP A 455 -33.19 28.62 -2.01
N LEU A 456 -34.31 29.33 -1.96
CA LEU A 456 -34.92 29.79 -0.71
C LEU A 456 -35.37 28.63 0.19
N GLY A 457 -35.80 27.53 -0.42
CA GLY A 457 -36.26 26.32 0.27
C GLY A 457 -35.16 25.43 0.86
N LEU A 458 -33.87 25.79 0.75
CA LEU A 458 -32.78 25.05 1.39
C LEU A 458 -32.95 25.05 2.92
N GLY A 459 -32.96 23.87 3.53
CA GLY A 459 -32.91 23.71 4.98
C GLY A 459 -31.62 24.24 5.59
N ASP A 460 -31.64 24.49 6.90
CA ASP A 460 -30.56 25.20 7.63
C ASP A 460 -29.18 24.57 7.43
N ILE A 461 -29.10 23.24 7.40
CA ILE A 461 -27.84 22.51 7.22
C ILE A 461 -27.28 22.77 5.81
N ALA A 462 -28.08 22.56 4.76
CA ALA A 462 -27.64 22.74 3.38
C ALA A 462 -27.28 24.21 3.11
N ARG A 463 -28.09 25.15 3.63
CA ARG A 463 -27.83 26.59 3.56
C ARG A 463 -26.52 26.97 4.26
N GLY A 464 -26.30 26.49 5.48
CA GLY A 464 -25.07 26.74 6.24
C GLY A 464 -23.82 26.19 5.53
N LEU A 465 -23.92 24.98 4.96
CA LEU A 465 -22.85 24.40 4.13
C LEU A 465 -22.54 25.27 2.91
N LEU A 466 -23.57 25.76 2.21
CA LEU A 466 -23.40 26.61 1.02
C LEU A 466 -22.73 27.95 1.37
N VAL A 467 -23.19 28.61 2.44
CA VAL A 467 -22.60 29.86 2.94
C VAL A 467 -21.12 29.65 3.27
N SER A 468 -20.79 28.56 3.99
CA SER A 468 -19.41 28.23 4.33
C SER A 468 -18.56 27.97 3.09
N TYR A 469 -19.08 27.27 2.08
CA TYR A 469 -18.39 27.03 0.82
C TYR A 469 -18.10 28.33 0.06
N CYS A 470 -19.11 29.18 -0.13
CA CYS A 470 -18.99 30.47 -0.80
C CYS A 470 -17.96 31.36 -0.11
N ALA A 471 -18.03 31.47 1.22
CA ALA A 471 -17.06 32.24 2.02
C ALA A 471 -15.64 31.66 1.92
N THR A 472 -15.49 30.34 1.95
CA THR A 472 -14.18 29.66 1.86
C THR A 472 -13.49 29.94 0.52
N TYR A 473 -14.23 29.81 -0.58
CA TYR A 473 -13.66 29.84 -1.93
C TYR A 473 -13.87 31.18 -2.65
N GLY A 474 -14.44 32.19 -1.97
CA GLY A 474 -14.66 33.51 -2.52
C GLY A 474 -15.65 33.53 -3.68
N TYR A 475 -16.74 32.75 -3.56
CA TYR A 475 -17.88 32.81 -4.48
C TYR A 475 -19.02 33.61 -3.86
N ASP A 476 -19.81 34.28 -4.70
CA ASP A 476 -21.05 34.90 -4.26
C ASP A 476 -22.10 33.83 -3.95
N LEU A 477 -22.99 34.14 -3.01
CA LEU A 477 -24.20 33.36 -2.82
C LEU A 477 -25.16 33.62 -4.00
N PRO A 478 -26.03 32.65 -4.35
CA PRO A 478 -27.13 32.90 -5.26
C PRO A 478 -27.90 34.17 -4.84
N THR A 479 -28.14 35.08 -5.79
CA THR A 479 -28.67 36.44 -5.52
C THR A 479 -29.93 36.45 -4.67
N VAL A 480 -30.80 35.45 -4.83
CA VAL A 480 -32.02 35.30 -4.04
C VAL A 480 -31.74 35.05 -2.55
N LEU A 481 -30.70 34.28 -2.21
CA LEU A 481 -30.30 34.00 -0.83
C LEU A 481 -29.66 35.21 -0.15
N VAL A 482 -28.93 36.05 -0.89
CA VAL A 482 -28.36 37.29 -0.36
C VAL A 482 -29.47 38.24 0.13
N LYS A 483 -30.54 38.37 -0.66
CA LYS A 483 -31.69 39.22 -0.30
C LYS A 483 -32.46 38.69 0.90
N ASP A 484 -32.61 37.37 1.01
CA ASP A 484 -33.28 36.70 2.13
C ASP A 484 -32.51 36.89 3.45
N ILE A 485 -31.18 36.70 3.42
CA ILE A 485 -30.31 36.91 4.59
C ILE A 485 -30.28 38.39 5.00
N ALA A 486 -30.18 39.31 4.03
CA ALA A 486 -30.17 40.75 4.31
C ALA A 486 -31.53 41.30 4.78
N GLY A 487 -32.64 40.63 4.46
CA GLY A 487 -33.99 40.99 4.92
C GLY A 487 -34.38 40.36 6.27
N SER A 488 -33.58 39.43 6.79
CA SER A 488 -33.80 38.73 8.07
C SER A 488 -32.88 39.22 9.20
N ALA A 489 -31.94 40.11 8.90
CA ALA A 489 -31.05 40.81 9.84
C ALA A 489 -31.60 42.20 10.16
#